data_AF-A0A7Y8LFI4-F1
#
_entry.id   AF-A0A7Y8LFI4-F1
#
_cell.length_a   1.000
_cell.length_b   1.000
_cell.length_c   1.000
_cell.angle_alpha   90.00
_cell.angle_beta   90.00
_cell.angle_gamma   90.00
#
_symmetry.space_group_name_H-M   'P 1'
#
loop_
_entity.id
_entity.type
_entity.pdbx_description
1 polymer ?
#
loop_
_entity_poly.entity_id
_entity_poly.type
_entity_poly.pdbx_seq_one_letter_code
_entity_poly.pdbx_strand_id
1 'polypeptide(L)' 'MKVFVNGMPLHVSDDATAAAACVQAGAPARISSTGEPRAPLCGMGICYECRAVIDGVPHERSCVIPCRPGMRIDTDA' A
#
# COMPACT_ATOMS: atom_id res chain seq x y z
N MET A 1 9.36 -0.36 12.23
CA MET A 1 8.53 0.87 12.27
C MET A 1 7.01 0.60 12.30
N LYS A 2 6.20 1.43 12.99
CA LYS A 2 4.73 1.32 13.03
C LYS A 2 4.06 2.10 11.89
N VAL A 3 3.14 1.47 11.17
CA VAL A 3 2.26 2.05 10.14
C VAL A 3 0.81 1.58 10.35
N PHE A 4 -0.13 2.11 9.58
CA PHE A 4 -1.53 1.71 9.59
C PHE A 4 -1.98 1.31 8.19
N VAL A 5 -2.53 0.10 8.04
CA VAL A 5 -3.16 -0.36 6.79
C VAL A 5 -4.65 -0.54 7.06
N ASN A 6 -5.50 0.21 6.36
CA ASN A 6 -6.96 0.25 6.59
C ASN A 6 -7.32 0.46 8.07
N GLY A 7 -6.58 1.36 8.74
CA GLY A 7 -6.72 1.63 10.17
C GLY A 7 -6.12 0.58 11.12
N MET A 8 -5.71 -0.60 10.64
CA MET A 8 -5.07 -1.61 11.46
C MET A 8 -3.57 -1.30 11.67
N PRO A 9 -3.10 -1.22 12.93
CA PRO A 9 -1.69 -0.97 13.20
C PRO A 9 -0.83 -2.18 12.85
N LEU A 10 0.28 -1.94 12.15
CA LEU A 10 1.24 -2.97 11.74
C LEU A 10 2.68 -2.50 12.01
N HIS A 11 3.53 -3.42 12.48
CA HIS A 11 4.97 -3.22 12.52
C HIS A 11 5.63 -3.84 11.29
N VAL A 12 6.27 -2.99 10.50
CA VAL A 12 7.02 -3.34 9.29
C VAL A 12 8.51 -3.08 9.50
N SER A 13 9.37 -3.63 8.64
CA SER A 13 10.79 -3.29 8.60
C SER A 13 11.00 -1.81 8.23
N ASP A 14 12.12 -1.23 8.63
CA ASP A 14 12.40 0.20 8.42
C ASP A 14 12.72 0.51 6.93
N ASP A 15 13.05 -0.51 6.14
CA ASP A 15 13.25 -0.46 4.68
C ASP A 15 11.99 -0.87 3.89
N ALA A 16 10.88 -1.17 4.56
CA ALA A 16 9.66 -1.60 3.91
C ALA A 16 9.03 -0.50 3.05
N THR A 17 8.44 -0.90 1.92
CA THR A 17 7.57 -0.04 1.11
C THR A 17 6.13 -0.14 1.58
N ALA A 18 5.29 0.83 1.22
CA ALA A 18 3.86 0.79 1.50
C ALA A 18 3.19 -0.47 0.91
N ALA A 19 3.65 -0.95 -0.26
CA ALA A 19 3.15 -2.20 -0.82
C ALA A 19 3.53 -3.43 0.04
N ALA A 20 4.75 -3.46 0.59
CA ALA A 20 5.16 -4.53 1.50
C ALA A 20 4.31 -4.53 2.79
N ALA A 21 3.94 -3.36 3.29
CA ALA A 21 3.01 -3.22 4.41
C ALA A 21 1.63 -3.80 4.09
N CYS A 22 1.07 -3.51 2.89
CA CYS A 22 -0.19 -4.10 2.44
C CYS A 22 -0.12 -5.65 2.37
N VAL A 23 0.95 -6.18 1.78
CA VAL A 23 1.16 -7.64 1.68
C VAL A 23 1.22 -8.28 3.06
N GLN A 24 1.97 -7.69 3.99
CA GLN A 24 2.07 -8.20 5.36
C GLN A 24 0.74 -8.09 6.12
N ALA A 25 -0.10 -7.09 5.81
CA ALA A 25 -1.46 -6.97 6.33
C ALA A 25 -2.47 -7.93 5.66
N GLY A 26 -2.07 -8.67 4.61
CA GLY A 26 -2.99 -9.49 3.80
C GLY A 26 -3.98 -8.66 2.98
N ALA A 27 -3.69 -7.37 2.76
CA ALA A 27 -4.55 -6.46 2.02
C ALA A 27 -4.07 -6.31 0.57
N PRO A 28 -4.99 -6.27 -0.42
CA PRO A 28 -4.63 -5.83 -1.76
C PRO A 28 -4.26 -4.34 -1.73
N ALA A 29 -3.55 -3.84 -2.75
CA ALA A 29 -3.31 -2.40 -2.85
C ALA A 29 -4.58 -1.63 -3.25
N ARG A 30 -5.43 -2.27 -4.06
CA ARG A 30 -6.75 -1.79 -4.48
C ARG A 30 -7.59 -2.93 -5.03
N ILE A 31 -8.88 -2.71 -5.21
CA ILE A 31 -9.78 -3.58 -5.98
C ILE A 31 -10.01 -2.98 -7.38
N SER A 32 -10.13 -3.79 -8.44
CA SER A 32 -10.51 -3.31 -9.77
C SER A 32 -12.01 -3.01 -9.86
N SER A 33 -12.43 -2.33 -10.93
CA SER A 33 -13.86 -2.15 -11.24
C SER A 33 -14.61 -3.48 -11.45
N THR A 34 -13.88 -4.56 -11.77
CA THR A 34 -14.38 -5.92 -11.91
C THR A 34 -14.33 -6.75 -10.61
N GLY A 35 -13.88 -6.17 -9.49
CA GLY A 35 -13.82 -6.84 -8.19
C GLY A 35 -12.55 -7.65 -7.93
N GLU A 36 -11.54 -7.56 -8.80
CA GLU A 36 -10.30 -8.33 -8.67
C GLU A 36 -9.29 -7.59 -7.79
N PRO A 37 -8.65 -8.27 -6.82
CA PRO A 37 -7.60 -7.67 -5.99
C PRO A 37 -6.38 -7.38 -6.85
N ARG A 38 -5.81 -6.19 -6.69
CA ARG A 38 -4.60 -5.78 -7.39
C ARG A 38 -3.46 -5.53 -6.42
N ALA A 39 -2.27 -5.84 -6.89
CA ALA A 39 -1.02 -5.75 -6.18
C ALA A 39 0.06 -5.26 -7.15
N PRO A 40 1.27 -4.93 -6.69
CA PRO A 40 2.37 -4.58 -7.58
C PRO A 40 2.65 -5.72 -8.58
N LEU A 41 2.57 -5.40 -9.87
CA LEU A 41 3.03 -6.31 -10.93
C LEU A 41 4.50 -6.06 -11.27
N CYS A 42 4.87 -4.78 -11.44
CA CYS A 42 6.22 -4.40 -11.87
C CYS A 42 7.20 -4.11 -10.73
N GLY A 43 6.72 -3.78 -9.52
CA GLY A 43 7.56 -3.30 -8.42
C GLY A 43 8.27 -1.95 -8.65
N MET A 44 8.16 -1.35 -9.83
CA MET A 44 8.91 -0.16 -10.27
C MET A 44 8.04 1.11 -10.38
N GLY A 45 6.74 1.02 -10.06
CA GLY A 45 5.82 2.17 -10.12
C GLY A 45 5.30 2.53 -11.52
N ILE A 46 5.50 1.68 -12.54
CA ILE A 46 5.07 2.00 -13.92
C ILE A 46 3.75 1.34 -14.36
N CYS A 47 3.36 0.22 -13.74
CA CYS A 47 2.12 -0.50 -14.09
C CYS A 47 0.84 0.09 -13.46
N TYR A 48 1.00 0.89 -12.40
CA TYR A 48 -0.11 1.46 -11.60
C TYR A 48 -1.09 0.46 -10.95
N GLU A 49 -0.76 -0.83 -10.91
CA GLU A 49 -1.61 -1.82 -10.26
C GLU A 49 -1.56 -1.73 -8.72
N CYS A 50 -0.51 -1.12 -8.17
CA CYS A 50 -0.30 -0.95 -6.73
C CYS A 50 -0.82 0.38 -6.16
N ARG A 51 -1.67 1.11 -6.88
CA ARG A 51 -2.18 2.41 -6.42
C ARG A 51 -2.99 2.24 -5.13
N ALA A 52 -2.73 3.08 -4.14
CA ALA A 52 -3.49 3.19 -2.89
C ALA A 52 -3.59 4.66 -2.46
N VAL A 53 -4.38 4.95 -1.44
CA VAL A 53 -4.32 6.25 -0.75
C VAL A 53 -3.24 6.18 0.32
N ILE A 54 -2.26 7.08 0.27
CA ILE A 54 -1.16 7.13 1.24
C ILE A 54 -1.14 8.50 1.88
N ASP A 55 -1.29 8.55 3.21
CA ASP A 55 -1.36 9.78 4.00
C ASP A 55 -2.38 10.81 3.43
N GLY A 56 -3.51 10.29 2.92
CA GLY A 56 -4.59 11.09 2.32
C GLY A 56 -4.38 11.46 0.84
N VAL A 57 -3.25 11.09 0.22
CA VAL A 57 -2.99 11.35 -1.19
C VAL A 57 -3.42 10.15 -2.04
N PRO A 58 -4.39 10.31 -2.95
CA PRO A 58 -4.90 9.21 -3.75
C PRO A 58 -3.95 8.81 -4.89
N HIS A 59 -4.11 7.57 -5.36
CA HIS A 59 -3.40 7.01 -6.51
C HIS A 59 -1.87 6.96 -6.37
N GLU A 60 -1.37 6.98 -5.14
CA GLU A 60 0.05 6.86 -4.85
C GLU A 60 0.55 5.44 -5.12
N ARG A 61 1.78 5.34 -5.64
CA ARG A 61 2.35 4.06 -6.08
C ARG A 61 3.05 3.38 -4.91
N SER A 62 2.28 2.61 -4.15
CA SER A 62 2.74 1.96 -2.91
C SER A 62 4.04 1.13 -3.06
N CYS A 63 4.33 0.59 -4.25
CA CYS A 63 5.54 -0.21 -4.49
C CYS A 63 6.86 0.57 -4.49
N VAL A 64 6.83 1.90 -4.66
CA VAL A 64 8.03 2.75 -4.68
C VAL A 64 8.05 3.78 -3.56
N ILE A 65 7.08 3.73 -2.64
CA ILE A 65 6.98 4.64 -1.51
C ILE A 65 7.53 3.92 -0.27
N PRO A 66 8.68 4.37 0.28
CA PRO A 66 9.17 3.87 1.55
C PRO A 66 8.19 4.23 2.67
N CYS A 67 7.94 3.28 3.58
CA CYS A 67 7.14 3.54 4.76
C CYS A 67 7.81 4.60 5.64
N ARG A 68 6.99 5.29 6.45
CA ARG A 68 7.44 6.24 7.48
C ARG A 68 6.68 5.99 8.78
N PRO A 69 7.21 6.39 9.94
CA PRO A 69 6.53 6.14 11.21
C PRO A 69 5.17 6.83 11.23
N GLY A 70 4.12 6.08 11.56
CA GLY A 70 2.76 6.58 11.60
C GLY A 70 2.06 6.72 10.25
N MET A 71 2.69 6.32 9.15
CA MET A 71 2.10 6.35 7.80
C MET A 71 0.77 5.61 7.75
N ARG A 72 -0.20 6.16 7.02
CA ARG A 72 -1.53 5.58 6.80
C ARG A 72 -1.67 5.16 5.34
N ILE A 73 -2.07 3.91 5.12
CA ILE A 73 -2.27 3.31 3.81
C ILE A 73 -3.70 2.81 3.78
N ASP A 74 -4.53 3.42 2.93
CA ASP A 74 -5.93 3.04 2.75
C ASP A 74 -6.10 2.45 1.34
N THR A 75 -6.52 1.18 1.27
CA THR A 75 -6.63 0.40 0.03
C THR A 75 -8.07 0.32 -0.49
N ASP A 76 -9.02 0.79 0.33
CA ASP A 76 -10.46 0.67 0.14
C ASP A 76 -11.10 1.99 -0.35
N ALA A 77 -10.29 3.03 -0.58
CA ALA A 77 -10.69 4.38 -0.94
C ALA A 77 -10.54 4.70 -2.43
#